data_AF-A0A6M3J0S9-F1
#
_entry.id   AF-A0A6M3J0S9-F1
#
_cell.length_a   1.000
_cell.length_b   1.000
_cell.length_c   1.000
_cell.angle_alpha   90.00
_cell.angle_beta   90.00
_cell.angle_gamma   90.00
#
_symmetry.space_group_name_H-M   'P 1'
#
loop_
_entity.id
_entity.type
_entity.pdbx_description
1 polymer ?
#
loop_
_entity_poly.entity_id
_entity_poly.type
_entity_poly.pdbx_seq_one_letter_code
_entity_poly.pdbx_strand_id
1 'polypeptide(L)'
;MNEIRPSDWENLTFNIMSLSDKETVIDKFKEIGRYPDIKNLYSENADADKYMRYIILFYDIGSQLRIIYQDTGRRKYEAAILAGFRLNAKNKFTGSVEKSIYGFDPLTNKAIISYLRIIKNPTYAQLAIFQDSFYIESQKLKNPNEKTKDVIQNIIKLRSEIESLTKEFLSGDTSQKLIYDIYESIEEENLLLKPEDVAKKLSHNKKVANE
;
A
#
# COMPACT_ATOMS: atom_id res chain seq x y z
N MET A 1 21.65 -7.76 20.97
CA MET A 1 20.89 -7.16 19.86
C MET A 1 21.85 -7.06 18.69
N ASN A 2 21.48 -7.55 17.51
CA ASN A 2 22.31 -7.33 16.33
C ASN A 2 22.32 -5.83 16.04
N GLU A 3 23.51 -5.24 16.01
CA GLU A 3 23.67 -3.83 15.73
C GLU A 3 23.40 -3.60 14.24
N ILE A 4 22.49 -2.66 13.94
CA ILE A 4 22.16 -2.30 12.56
C ILE A 4 23.32 -1.46 12.01
N ARG A 5 23.93 -1.93 10.92
CA ARG A 5 25.04 -1.26 10.24
C ARG A 5 24.54 -0.43 9.05
N PRO A 6 25.27 0.61 8.62
CA PRO A 6 24.91 1.36 7.42
C PRO A 6 24.72 0.49 6.17
N SER A 7 25.54 -0.56 6.02
CA SER A 7 25.45 -1.53 4.90
C SER A 7 24.15 -2.31 4.87
N ASP A 8 23.45 -2.43 6.01
CA ASP A 8 22.22 -3.21 6.10
C ASP A 8 21.04 -2.52 5.37
N TRP A 9 21.23 -1.27 4.94
CA TRP A 9 20.21 -0.47 4.25
C TRP A 9 20.43 -0.32 2.74
N GLU A 10 21.53 -0.88 2.21
CA GLU A 10 21.90 -0.76 0.79
C GLU A 10 20.87 -1.40 -0.15
N ASN A 11 20.09 -2.36 0.35
CA ASN A 11 19.10 -3.09 -0.42
C ASN A 11 17.72 -2.40 -0.46
N LEU A 12 17.50 -1.31 0.28
CA LEU A 12 16.24 -0.56 0.19
C LEU A 12 16.05 -0.05 -1.24
N THR A 13 14.85 -0.24 -1.81
CA THR A 13 14.52 0.30 -3.15
C THR A 13 14.79 1.81 -3.22
N PHE A 14 14.43 2.51 -2.15
CA PHE A 14 14.75 3.92 -1.94
C PHE A 14 15.57 4.05 -0.66
N ASN A 15 16.89 4.13 -0.79
CA ASN A 15 17.77 4.17 0.37
C ASN A 15 17.70 5.53 1.09
N ILE A 16 16.71 5.67 1.98
CA ILE A 16 16.47 6.87 2.78
C ILE A 16 17.58 7.18 3.80
N MET A 17 18.47 6.22 4.09
CA MET A 17 19.60 6.45 5.01
C MET A 17 20.67 7.34 4.39
N SER A 18 20.61 7.53 3.08
CA SER A 18 21.49 8.44 2.34
C SER A 18 20.94 9.89 2.26
N LEU A 19 19.79 10.18 2.87
CA LEU A 19 19.22 11.53 2.91
C LEU A 19 20.05 12.43 3.83
N SER A 20 20.29 13.68 3.40
CA SER A 20 20.82 14.70 4.30
C SER A 20 19.71 15.25 5.23
N ASP A 21 20.09 15.92 6.32
CA ASP A 21 19.15 16.51 7.29
C ASP A 21 18.18 17.55 6.70
N LYS A 22 18.49 18.06 5.50
CA LYS A 22 17.71 19.10 4.82
C LYS A 22 16.84 18.56 3.68
N GLU A 23 17.00 17.30 3.29
CA GLU A 23 16.27 16.69 2.19
C GLU A 23 15.12 15.82 2.70
N THR A 24 13.95 15.98 2.08
CA THR A 24 12.85 15.03 2.25
C THR A 24 12.98 13.84 1.29
N VAL A 25 12.22 12.78 1.56
CA VAL A 25 12.14 11.60 0.68
C VAL A 25 11.73 12.01 -0.74
N ILE A 26 10.75 12.91 -0.90
CA ILE A 26 10.28 13.32 -2.23
C ILE A 26 11.21 14.29 -2.95
N ASP A 27 12.05 15.03 -2.22
CA ASP A 27 13.07 15.90 -2.84
C ASP A 27 14.14 15.06 -3.54
N LYS A 28 14.57 13.98 -2.86
CA LYS A 28 15.59 13.06 -3.37
C LYS A 28 15.05 12.07 -4.39
N PHE A 29 13.93 11.42 -4.08
CA PHE A 29 13.31 10.37 -4.91
C PHE A 29 12.07 10.93 -5.59
N LYS A 30 12.30 11.76 -6.62
CA LYS A 30 11.26 12.55 -7.30
C LYS A 30 10.16 11.68 -7.93
N GLU A 31 10.48 10.46 -8.32
CA GLU A 31 9.56 9.46 -8.84
C GLU A 31 8.45 9.10 -7.85
N ILE A 32 8.76 9.02 -6.55
CA ILE A 32 7.77 8.78 -5.50
C ILE A 32 6.83 9.99 -5.39
N GLY A 33 7.41 11.19 -5.45
CA GLY A 33 6.66 12.45 -5.39
C GLY A 33 5.72 12.70 -6.57
N ARG A 34 5.66 11.83 -7.59
CA ARG A 34 4.70 11.96 -8.71
C ARG A 34 3.30 11.46 -8.38
N TYR A 35 3.17 10.60 -7.37
CA TYR A 35 1.92 9.93 -7.03
C TYR A 35 1.00 10.86 -6.21
N PRO A 36 -0.27 11.06 -6.62
CA PRO A 36 -1.17 11.99 -5.95
C PRO A 36 -1.34 11.72 -4.45
N ASP A 37 -1.50 10.47 -4.03
CA ASP A 37 -1.68 10.15 -2.61
C ASP A 37 -0.48 10.53 -1.76
N ILE A 38 0.73 10.37 -2.31
CA ILE A 38 1.96 10.77 -1.63
C ILE A 38 2.07 12.29 -1.60
N LYS A 39 1.77 12.99 -2.70
CA LYS A 39 1.72 14.46 -2.70
C LYS A 39 0.73 14.99 -1.66
N ASN A 40 -0.45 14.38 -1.58
CA ASN A 40 -1.51 14.76 -0.64
C ASN A 40 -1.03 14.58 0.80
N LEU A 41 -0.33 13.47 1.10
CA LEU A 41 0.30 13.29 2.40
C LEU A 41 1.22 14.47 2.74
N TYR A 42 2.09 14.91 1.82
CA TYR A 42 2.98 16.07 2.05
C TYR A 42 2.27 17.41 2.17
N SER A 43 1.16 17.61 1.47
CA SER A 43 0.40 18.86 1.58
C SER A 43 -0.43 18.95 2.85
N GLU A 44 -0.90 17.81 3.37
CA GLU A 44 -1.88 17.77 4.47
C GLU A 44 -1.26 17.37 5.82
N ASN A 45 -0.05 16.81 5.83
CA ASN A 45 0.59 16.32 7.04
C ASN A 45 1.99 16.91 7.25
N ALA A 46 2.18 17.67 8.33
CA ALA A 46 3.46 18.28 8.66
C ALA A 46 4.59 17.27 8.93
N ASP A 47 4.25 16.04 9.32
CA ASP A 47 5.20 14.94 9.56
C ASP A 47 5.29 13.97 8.35
N ALA A 48 4.81 14.37 7.17
CA ALA A 48 4.76 13.53 5.97
C ALA A 48 6.10 12.84 5.62
N ASP A 49 7.23 13.54 5.77
CA ASP A 49 8.55 12.96 5.52
C ASP A 49 8.83 11.79 6.46
N LYS A 50 8.51 11.93 7.76
CA LYS A 50 8.65 10.83 8.73
C LYS A 50 7.72 9.68 8.39
N TYR A 51 6.49 9.95 7.98
CA TYR A 51 5.58 8.89 7.53
C TYR A 51 6.12 8.16 6.31
N MET A 52 6.64 8.87 5.30
CA MET A 52 7.24 8.21 4.14
C MET A 52 8.49 7.39 4.49
N ARG A 53 9.36 7.88 5.38
CA ARG A 53 10.49 7.11 5.90
C ARG A 53 10.02 5.84 6.60
N TYR A 54 8.97 5.94 7.43
CA TYR A 54 8.36 4.79 8.10
C TYR A 54 7.83 3.77 7.08
N ILE A 55 7.11 4.23 6.05
CA ILE A 55 6.54 3.37 5.00
C ILE A 55 7.66 2.59 4.30
N ILE A 56 8.73 3.27 3.90
CA ILE A 56 9.88 2.64 3.25
C ILE A 56 10.55 1.63 4.19
N LEU A 57 10.86 2.04 5.42
CA LEU A 57 11.53 1.16 6.40
C LEU A 57 10.70 -0.07 6.75
N PHE A 58 9.38 0.03 6.77
CA PHE A 58 8.53 -1.07 7.19
C PHE A 58 8.11 -2.00 6.04
N TYR A 59 7.72 -1.44 4.90
CA TYR A 59 7.09 -2.20 3.82
C TYR A 59 8.07 -2.66 2.74
N ASP A 60 9.21 -1.98 2.56
CA ASP A 60 10.19 -2.33 1.53
C ASP A 60 10.76 -3.75 1.74
N ILE A 61 10.96 -4.48 0.64
CA ILE A 61 11.47 -5.86 0.70
C ILE A 61 12.94 -5.93 1.09
N GLY A 62 13.73 -4.92 0.74
CA GLY A 62 15.12 -4.78 1.10
C GLY A 62 15.35 -4.23 2.52
N SER A 63 14.28 -3.94 3.28
CA SER A 63 14.44 -3.48 4.65
C SER A 63 14.92 -4.59 5.58
N GLN A 64 16.07 -4.36 6.23
CA GLN A 64 16.64 -5.26 7.22
C GLN A 64 15.72 -5.49 8.43
N LEU A 65 14.80 -4.55 8.70
CA LEU A 65 13.83 -4.68 9.80
C LEU A 65 12.94 -5.92 9.64
N ARG A 66 12.70 -6.38 8.41
CA ARG A 66 11.95 -7.61 8.14
C ARG A 66 12.67 -8.87 8.63
N ILE A 67 14.00 -8.84 8.62
CA ILE A 67 14.85 -9.97 9.04
C ILE A 67 15.03 -9.93 10.56
N ILE A 68 15.35 -8.74 11.10
CA ILE A 68 15.64 -8.55 12.53
C ILE A 68 14.37 -8.73 13.39
N TYR A 69 13.23 -8.21 12.94
CA TYR A 69 11.99 -8.20 13.69
C TYR A 69 10.91 -9.02 12.98
N GLN A 70 10.78 -10.28 13.39
CA GLN A 70 9.73 -11.19 12.90
C GLN A 70 8.34 -10.78 13.40
N ASP A 71 8.26 -10.22 14.61
CA ASP A 71 7.01 -9.67 15.14
C ASP A 71 6.66 -8.35 14.43
N THR A 72 5.52 -8.34 13.74
CA THR A 72 5.03 -7.18 12.97
C THR A 72 4.85 -5.96 13.85
N GLY A 73 4.35 -6.11 15.09
CA GLY A 73 4.13 -5.00 16.02
C GLY A 73 5.43 -4.31 16.41
N ARG A 74 6.43 -5.09 16.82
CA ARG A 74 7.79 -4.61 17.12
C ARG A 74 8.44 -3.99 15.89
N ARG A 75 8.28 -4.59 14.71
CA ARG A 75 8.80 -4.02 13.46
C ARG A 75 8.19 -2.65 13.15
N LYS A 76 6.89 -2.45 13.37
CA LYS A 76 6.22 -1.14 13.21
C LYS A 76 6.82 -0.12 14.17
N TYR A 77 7.00 -0.53 15.42
CA TYR A 77 7.57 0.33 16.46
C TYR A 77 8.99 0.79 16.10
N GLU A 78 9.87 -0.14 15.73
CA GLU A 78 11.27 0.15 15.41
C GLU A 78 11.40 0.99 14.12
N ALA A 79 10.59 0.68 13.10
CA ALA A 79 10.52 1.49 11.89
C ALA A 79 10.09 2.94 12.19
N ALA A 80 9.13 3.14 13.09
CA ALA A 80 8.67 4.48 13.47
C ALA A 80 9.75 5.27 14.24
N ILE A 81 10.50 4.62 15.13
CA ILE A 81 11.64 5.25 15.82
C ILE A 81 12.71 5.68 14.81
N LEU A 82 13.08 4.79 13.89
CA LEU A 82 14.08 5.06 12.86
C LEU A 82 13.63 6.14 11.86
N ALA A 83 12.32 6.24 11.61
CA ALA A 83 11.73 7.30 10.81
C ALA A 83 11.74 8.68 11.50
N GLY A 84 12.15 8.75 12.77
CA GLY A 84 12.29 10.00 13.53
C GLY A 84 11.11 10.34 14.44
N PHE A 85 10.14 9.44 14.61
CA PHE A 85 9.10 9.63 15.62
C PHE A 85 9.68 9.48 17.03
N ARG A 86 9.17 10.28 17.97
CA ARG A 86 9.62 10.29 19.36
C ARG A 86 8.55 9.73 20.27
N LEU A 87 9.00 9.02 21.30
CA LEU A 87 8.17 8.52 22.37
C LEU A 87 7.93 9.62 23.40
N ASN A 88 6.75 9.61 24.01
CA ASN A 88 6.46 10.41 25.18
C ASN A 88 7.09 9.79 26.45
N ALA A 89 6.94 10.47 27.59
CA ALA A 89 7.44 10.01 28.89
C ALA A 89 6.90 8.64 29.35
N LYS A 90 5.84 8.11 28.72
CA LYS A 90 5.26 6.79 29.00
C LYS A 90 5.73 5.72 28.00
N ASN A 91 6.79 5.99 27.21
CA ASN A 91 7.27 5.12 26.15
C ASN A 91 6.20 4.76 25.10
N LYS A 92 5.31 5.72 24.78
CA LYS A 92 4.29 5.57 23.74
C LYS A 92 4.44 6.64 22.68
N PHE A 93 4.02 6.34 21.46
CA PHE A 93 3.86 7.37 20.44
C PHE A 93 2.66 8.27 20.76
N THR A 94 2.55 9.40 20.06
CA THR A 94 1.32 10.20 20.10
C THR A 94 0.18 9.44 19.44
N GLY A 95 -1.06 9.76 19.82
CA GLY A 95 -2.23 9.06 19.28
C GLY A 95 -2.38 9.17 17.75
N SER A 96 -1.92 10.28 17.14
CA SER A 96 -1.92 10.43 15.68
C SER A 96 -0.94 9.45 15.01
N VAL A 97 0.27 9.34 15.54
CA VAL A 97 1.29 8.41 15.04
C VAL A 97 0.83 6.97 15.22
N GLU A 98 0.30 6.60 16.40
CA GLU A 98 -0.24 5.25 16.63
C GLU A 98 -1.35 4.92 15.64
N LYS A 99 -2.33 5.82 15.45
CA LYS A 99 -3.40 5.61 14.47
C LYS A 99 -2.83 5.35 13.08
N SER A 100 -1.83 6.12 12.66
CA SER A 100 -1.24 6.00 11.34
C SER A 100 -0.48 4.69 11.14
N ILE A 101 0.42 4.31 12.06
CA ILE A 101 1.23 3.08 11.94
C ILE A 101 0.38 1.81 12.08
N TYR A 102 -0.76 1.87 12.78
CA TYR A 102 -1.70 0.76 12.89
C TYR A 102 -2.77 0.75 11.77
N GLY A 103 -2.68 1.69 10.82
CA GLY A 103 -3.51 1.72 9.62
C GLY A 103 -4.92 2.28 9.82
N PHE A 104 -5.13 3.12 10.83
CA PHE A 104 -6.39 3.84 11.08
C PHE A 104 -6.42 5.24 10.46
N ASP A 105 -5.34 5.69 9.84
CA ASP A 105 -5.27 6.98 9.15
C ASP A 105 -5.39 6.80 7.63
N PRO A 106 -6.52 7.19 7.01
CA PRO A 106 -6.73 6.99 5.58
C PRO A 106 -5.69 7.69 4.69
N LEU A 107 -5.21 8.87 5.11
CA LEU A 107 -4.20 9.61 4.36
C LEU A 107 -2.89 8.83 4.28
N THR A 108 -2.41 8.31 5.41
CA THR A 108 -1.23 7.44 5.48
C THR A 108 -1.46 6.12 4.73
N ASN A 109 -2.64 5.51 4.86
CA ASN A 109 -2.97 4.26 4.16
C ASN A 109 -2.90 4.41 2.63
N LYS A 110 -3.46 5.48 2.08
CA LYS A 110 -3.35 5.77 0.64
C LYS A 110 -1.89 5.93 0.19
N ALA A 111 -1.06 6.60 1.00
CA ALA A 111 0.37 6.71 0.71
C ALA A 111 1.11 5.35 0.80
N ILE A 112 0.75 4.49 1.77
CA ILE A 112 1.26 3.10 1.87
C ILE A 112 0.92 2.32 0.60
N ILE A 113 -0.34 2.36 0.17
CA ILE A 113 -0.82 1.64 -1.02
C ILE A 113 -0.10 2.16 -2.26
N SER A 114 -0.03 3.49 -2.45
CA SER A 114 0.70 4.11 -3.55
C SER A 114 2.18 3.70 -3.55
N TYR A 115 2.86 3.71 -2.40
CA TYR A 115 4.24 3.23 -2.30
C TYR A 115 4.38 1.76 -2.69
N LEU A 116 3.54 0.89 -2.13
CA LEU A 116 3.57 -0.54 -2.42
C LEU A 116 3.31 -0.84 -3.90
N ARG A 117 2.47 -0.05 -4.57
CA ARG A 117 2.26 -0.16 -6.02
C ARG A 117 3.51 0.19 -6.83
N ILE A 118 4.29 1.18 -6.38
CA ILE A 118 5.57 1.55 -6.99
C ILE A 118 6.53 0.35 -6.94
N ILE A 119 6.65 -0.29 -5.77
CA ILE A 119 7.68 -1.32 -5.54
C ILE A 119 7.23 -2.78 -5.76
N LYS A 120 5.93 -3.07 -5.80
CA LYS A 120 5.33 -4.43 -5.94
C LYS A 120 4.24 -4.48 -7.02
N ASN A 121 4.48 -3.82 -8.15
CA ASN A 121 3.51 -3.70 -9.24
C ASN A 121 2.89 -5.05 -9.71
N PRO A 122 3.64 -6.15 -9.91
CA PRO A 122 3.05 -7.42 -10.34
C PRO A 122 2.08 -8.03 -9.31
N THR A 123 2.43 -7.97 -8.02
CA THR A 123 1.59 -8.49 -6.94
C THR A 123 0.27 -7.72 -6.84
N TYR A 124 0.32 -6.38 -7.00
CA TYR A 124 -0.89 -5.55 -7.02
C TYR A 124 -1.79 -5.86 -8.23
N ALA A 125 -1.21 -5.95 -9.43
CA ALA A 125 -1.95 -6.28 -10.63
C ALA A 125 -2.61 -7.68 -10.52
N GLN A 126 -1.88 -8.66 -9.98
CA GLN A 126 -2.42 -9.99 -9.74
C GLN A 126 -3.55 -9.98 -8.72
N LEU A 127 -3.41 -9.21 -7.63
CA LEU A 127 -4.45 -9.04 -6.63
C LEU A 127 -5.73 -8.46 -7.25
N ALA A 128 -5.61 -7.42 -8.07
CA ALA A 128 -6.75 -6.82 -8.77
C ALA A 128 -7.47 -7.84 -9.69
N ILE A 129 -6.70 -8.58 -10.50
CA ILE A 129 -7.26 -9.62 -11.38
C ILE A 129 -7.98 -10.72 -10.58
N PHE A 130 -7.41 -11.12 -9.44
CA PHE A 130 -8.01 -12.16 -8.61
C PHE A 130 -9.30 -11.68 -7.92
N GLN A 131 -9.36 -10.41 -7.51
CA GLN A 131 -10.60 -9.81 -7.02
C GLN A 131 -11.69 -9.77 -8.08
N ASP A 132 -11.36 -9.34 -9.30
CA ASP A 132 -12.32 -9.34 -10.41
C ASP A 132 -12.81 -10.76 -10.74
N SER A 133 -11.87 -11.71 -10.80
CA SER A 133 -12.19 -13.12 -11.03
C SER A 133 -13.10 -13.68 -9.93
N PHE A 134 -12.87 -13.30 -8.67
CA PHE A 134 -13.71 -13.70 -7.54
C PHE A 134 -15.14 -13.18 -7.69
N TYR A 135 -15.30 -11.93 -8.10
CA TYR A 135 -16.62 -11.35 -8.34
C TYR A 135 -17.33 -12.00 -9.54
N ILE A 136 -16.62 -12.24 -10.64
CA ILE A 136 -17.14 -12.94 -11.82
C ILE A 136 -17.64 -14.34 -11.47
N GLU A 137 -16.81 -15.15 -10.78
CA GLU A 137 -17.21 -16.50 -10.34
C GLU A 137 -18.41 -16.44 -9.37
N SER A 138 -18.45 -15.45 -8.47
CA SER A 138 -19.57 -15.26 -7.55
C SER A 138 -20.89 -14.97 -8.27
N GLN A 139 -20.88 -14.26 -9.41
CA GLN A 139 -22.10 -14.05 -10.19
C GLN A 139 -22.62 -15.33 -10.85
N LYS A 140 -21.74 -16.29 -11.19
CA LYS A 140 -22.14 -17.57 -11.79
C LYS A 140 -23.05 -18.39 -10.89
N LEU A 141 -22.94 -18.23 -9.56
CA LEU A 141 -23.83 -18.89 -8.61
C LEU A 141 -25.32 -18.51 -8.78
N LYS A 142 -25.61 -17.38 -9.43
CA LYS A 142 -26.98 -16.96 -9.74
C LYS A 142 -27.55 -17.65 -10.98
N ASN A 143 -26.71 -18.32 -11.78
CA ASN A 143 -27.13 -19.01 -12.99
C ASN A 143 -27.49 -20.48 -12.67
N PRO A 144 -28.74 -20.90 -12.87
CA PRO A 144 -29.17 -22.27 -12.59
C PRO A 144 -28.52 -23.34 -13.49
N ASN A 145 -27.87 -22.95 -14.59
CA ASN A 145 -27.23 -23.86 -15.54
C ASN A 145 -25.74 -24.14 -15.24
N GLU A 146 -25.16 -23.50 -14.22
CA GLU A 146 -23.75 -23.65 -13.87
C GLU A 146 -23.52 -24.82 -12.92
N LYS A 147 -22.35 -25.47 -13.02
CA LYS A 147 -21.94 -26.53 -12.09
C LYS A 147 -21.58 -25.93 -10.73
N THR A 148 -22.57 -25.82 -9.84
CA THR A 148 -22.44 -25.14 -8.54
C THR A 148 -21.21 -25.59 -7.73
N LYS A 149 -20.87 -26.88 -7.75
CA LYS A 149 -19.71 -27.41 -7.01
C LYS A 149 -18.38 -26.83 -7.49
N ASP A 150 -18.17 -26.79 -8.80
CA ASP A 150 -16.92 -26.31 -9.41
C ASP A 150 -16.77 -24.80 -9.16
N VAL A 151 -17.87 -24.04 -9.30
CA VAL A 151 -17.91 -22.60 -9.00
C VAL A 151 -17.55 -22.32 -7.53
N ILE A 152 -18.13 -23.06 -6.58
CA ILE A 152 -17.81 -22.91 -5.15
C ILE A 152 -16.32 -23.21 -4.88
N GLN A 153 -15.77 -24.27 -5.49
CA GLN A 153 -14.36 -24.60 -5.33
C GLN A 153 -13.43 -23.50 -5.86
N ASN A 154 -13.77 -22.92 -7.02
CA ASN A 154 -13.03 -21.80 -7.60
C ASN A 154 -13.07 -20.57 -6.68
N ILE A 155 -14.24 -20.22 -6.13
CA ILE A 155 -14.41 -19.09 -5.20
C ILE A 155 -13.56 -19.28 -3.95
N ILE A 156 -13.56 -20.48 -3.35
CA ILE A 156 -12.74 -20.80 -2.17
C ILE A 156 -11.25 -20.65 -2.49
N LYS A 157 -10.81 -21.15 -3.64
CA LYS A 157 -9.41 -21.01 -4.09
C LYS A 157 -9.04 -19.55 -4.28
N LEU A 158 -9.83 -18.79 -5.03
CA LEU A 158 -9.58 -17.36 -5.29
C LEU A 158 -9.51 -16.57 -3.98
N ARG A 159 -10.41 -16.82 -3.03
CA ARG A 159 -10.37 -16.20 -1.71
C ARG A 159 -9.05 -16.47 -0.99
N SER A 160 -8.59 -17.72 -0.96
CA SER A 160 -7.31 -18.08 -0.32
C SER A 160 -6.12 -17.39 -1.00
N GLU A 161 -6.13 -17.30 -2.33
CA GLU A 161 -5.07 -16.61 -3.08
C GLU A 161 -5.07 -15.10 -2.82
N ILE A 162 -6.25 -14.47 -2.77
CA ILE A 162 -6.41 -13.04 -2.41
C ILE A 162 -5.87 -12.77 -1.01
N GLU A 163 -6.24 -13.61 -0.03
CA GLU A 163 -5.76 -13.47 1.36
C GLU A 163 -4.23 -13.60 1.45
N SER A 164 -3.66 -14.57 0.72
CA SER A 164 -2.21 -14.79 0.64
C SER A 164 -1.47 -13.61 -0.01
N LEU A 165 -1.93 -13.19 -1.20
CA LEU A 165 -1.33 -12.07 -1.94
C LEU A 165 -1.45 -10.75 -1.17
N THR A 166 -2.58 -10.52 -0.49
CA THR A 166 -2.76 -9.31 0.33
C THR A 166 -1.75 -9.28 1.48
N LYS A 167 -1.54 -10.42 2.16
CA LYS A 167 -0.54 -10.53 3.22
C LYS A 167 0.88 -10.31 2.69
N GLU A 168 1.20 -10.85 1.52
CA GLU A 168 2.49 -10.63 0.86
C GLU A 168 2.69 -9.17 0.45
N PHE A 169 1.67 -8.57 -0.16
CA PHE A 169 1.65 -7.18 -0.61
C PHE A 169 1.91 -6.24 0.57
N LEU A 170 1.25 -6.48 1.70
CA LEU A 170 1.40 -5.74 2.95
C LEU A 170 2.62 -6.14 3.81
N SER A 171 3.52 -6.98 3.28
CA SER A 171 4.72 -7.44 4.00
C SER A 171 4.38 -8.06 5.38
N GLY A 172 3.22 -8.70 5.51
CA GLY A 172 2.72 -9.33 6.73
C GLY A 172 1.95 -8.42 7.69
N ASP A 173 1.66 -7.17 7.31
CA ASP A 173 0.73 -6.33 8.06
C ASP A 173 -0.71 -6.86 7.92
N THR A 174 -1.44 -6.88 9.03
CA THR A 174 -2.78 -7.46 9.15
C THR A 174 -3.84 -6.43 9.51
N SER A 175 -3.51 -5.13 9.44
CA SER A 175 -4.47 -4.06 9.68
C SER A 175 -5.69 -4.19 8.76
N GLN A 176 -6.84 -4.46 9.36
CA GLN A 176 -8.10 -4.66 8.62
C GLN A 176 -8.54 -3.41 7.86
N LYS A 177 -8.22 -2.23 8.39
CA LYS A 177 -8.53 -0.96 7.73
C LYS A 177 -7.66 -0.75 6.49
N LEU A 178 -6.36 -1.01 6.60
CA LEU A 178 -5.48 -0.95 5.44
C LEU A 178 -5.85 -1.98 4.36
N ILE A 179 -6.26 -3.19 4.75
CA ILE A 179 -6.77 -4.21 3.82
C ILE A 179 -8.02 -3.71 3.08
N TYR A 180 -8.96 -3.11 3.81
CA TYR A 180 -10.16 -2.52 3.21
C TYR A 180 -9.80 -1.42 2.21
N ASP A 181 -8.90 -0.51 2.56
CA ASP A 181 -8.49 0.60 1.70
C ASP A 181 -7.78 0.12 0.41
N ILE A 182 -7.09 -1.02 0.44
CA ILE A 182 -6.55 -1.66 -0.77
C ILE A 182 -7.67 -2.10 -1.70
N TYR A 183 -8.68 -2.77 -1.15
CA TYR A 183 -9.78 -3.30 -1.93
C TYR A 183 -10.63 -2.17 -2.53
N GLU A 184 -10.87 -1.12 -1.76
CA GLU A 184 -11.50 0.11 -2.25
C GLU A 184 -10.68 0.75 -3.38
N SER A 185 -9.35 0.86 -3.23
CA SER A 185 -8.49 1.40 -4.29
C SER A 185 -8.56 0.58 -5.59
N ILE A 186 -8.62 -0.75 -5.49
CA ILE A 186 -8.76 -1.63 -6.67
C ILE A 186 -10.14 -1.42 -7.33
N GLU A 187 -11.21 -1.37 -6.54
CA GLU A 187 -12.56 -1.15 -7.05
C GLU A 187 -12.71 0.22 -7.75
N GLU A 188 -12.14 1.28 -7.18
CA GLU A 188 -12.12 2.62 -7.77
C GLU A 188 -11.40 2.62 -9.14
N GLU A 189 -10.27 1.92 -9.25
CA GLU A 189 -9.54 1.78 -10.51
C GLU A 189 -10.32 1.00 -11.56
N ASN A 190 -10.98 -0.08 -11.15
CA ASN A 190 -11.80 -0.89 -12.03
C ASN A 190 -13.02 -0.11 -12.54
N LEU A 191 -13.61 0.77 -11.72
CA LEU A 191 -14.67 1.69 -12.17
C LEU A 191 -14.16 2.63 -13.28
N LEU A 192 -12.94 3.15 -13.16
CA LEU A 192 -12.37 4.07 -14.16
C LEU A 192 -12.05 3.40 -15.51
N LEU A 193 -11.90 2.07 -15.53
CA LEU A 193 -11.58 1.28 -16.72
C LEU A 193 -12.80 0.70 -17.44
N LYS A 194 -14.03 0.94 -16.92
CA LYS A 194 -15.25 0.46 -17.58
C LYS A 194 -15.39 1.06 -18.99
N PRO A 195 -15.74 0.26 -20.01
CA PRO A 195 -15.87 0.73 -21.40
C PRO A 195 -16.80 1.94 -21.54
N GLU A 196 -17.84 2.03 -20.71
CA GLU A 196 -18.79 3.15 -20.70
C GLU A 196 -18.12 4.46 -20.25
N ASP A 197 -17.22 4.40 -19.26
CA ASP A 197 -16.52 5.56 -18.73
C ASP A 197 -15.32 5.96 -19.62
N VAL A 198 -14.69 4.97 -20.27
CA VAL A 198 -13.71 5.21 -21.34
C VAL A 198 -14.38 5.89 -22.55
N ALA A 199 -15.56 5.43 -22.96
CA ALA A 199 -16.34 6.03 -24.04
C ALA A 199 -16.81 7.46 -23.70
N LYS A 200 -17.22 7.72 -22.45
CA LYS A 200 -17.52 9.08 -21.96
C LYS A 200 -16.30 9.98 -22.03
N LYS A 201 -15.12 9.54 -21.55
CA LYS A 201 -13.88 10.33 -21.63
C LYS A 201 -13.45 10.62 -23.07
N LEU A 202 -13.56 9.64 -23.97
CA LEU A 202 -13.23 9.81 -25.39
C LEU A 202 -14.20 10.76 -26.12
N SER A 203 -15.49 10.71 -25.80
CA SER A 203 -16.49 11.61 -26.39
C SER A 203 -16.38 13.05 -25.85
N HIS A 204 -15.99 13.23 -24.58
CA HIS A 204 -15.71 14.55 -24.01
C HIS A 204 -14.44 15.17 -24.62
N ASN A 205 -13.34 14.42 -24.73
CA ASN A 205 -12.09 14.94 -25.31
C ASN A 205 -12.21 15.29 -26.81
N LYS A 206 -13.09 14.62 -27.57
CA LYS A 206 -13.39 14.98 -28.96
C LYS A 206 -14.18 16.28 -29.11
N LYS A 207 -14.90 16.74 -28.08
CA LYS A 207 -15.61 18.03 -28.11
C LYS A 207 -14.66 19.19 -27.83
N VAL A 208 -13.75 19.03 -26.88
CA VAL A 208 -12.79 20.09 -26.49
C VAL A 208 -11.71 20.31 -27.57
N ALA A 209 -11.39 19.30 -28.39
CA ALA A 209 -10.44 19.45 -29.50
C ALA A 209 -11.05 20.08 -30.77
N ASN A 210 -12.37 20.31 -30.80
CA ASN A 210 -13.11 20.91 -31.93
C ASN A 210 -13.69 22.29 -31.59
N GLU A 211 -13.31 22.86 -30.45
CA GLU A 211 -13.53 24.27 -30.06
C GLU A 211 -12.19 25.02 -30.15
#